data_AF-A0A8B7SBD8-F1
#
_entry.id   AF-A0A8B7SBD8-F1
#
_cell.length_a   1.000
_cell.length_b   1.000
_cell.length_c   1.000
_cell.angle_alpha   90.00
_cell.angle_beta   90.00
_cell.angle_gamma   90.00
#
_symmetry.space_group_name_H-M   'P 1'
#
loop_
_entity.id
_entity.type
_entity.pdbx_description
1 polymer ?
#
loop_
_entity_poly.entity_id
_entity_poly.type
_entity_poly.pdbx_seq_one_letter_code
_entity_poly.pdbx_strand_id
1 'polypeptide(L)'
;MFRPPRRDGPHWIVVAHTEEMHCCNKWKREILVPLPHKVFHFSTMALPRKVKLLLLFLVSQMAILALLIHSYRNHLNSLSTREEPKPMHVLVLSSWRSGSSFVGQLFGQHPDVFYLMEPAWHVWMTFTESTPWSLHMAVRDLIRSVFLCDMSVFDAYMKPGPRTQSSLFQWETSRALCSPPACNVFPRDTIISQAHCKVLCKKQPFEVVEKSCRNYSHVVLKEVRFFNLQVLYPLLRDPSLNLHIVHLVRDPRAVFRSRERTAMELIIDSRIVMGQDRQKLKEEEQPYHVMQTICHSQLEIYKAVQSLPKALRRRYLLMRYEDLVQDPLAETARMYKYAGLKFLPHLQTWVHNITRGKGIGTHAFHTNSRNALNVSQAWRWSLPYGKVSQLQEVCRDTMNLLGYRLVRSEQEQRNLSLDLLSTQSLFRQFYQEG
;
A
#
# COMPACT_ATOMS: atom_id res chain seq x y z
N MET A 1 20.22 -48.19 -35.91
CA MET A 1 21.61 -47.89 -35.48
C MET A 1 21.55 -46.56 -34.76
N PHE A 2 21.77 -46.35 -33.47
CA PHE A 2 22.53 -47.07 -32.44
C PHE A 2 21.83 -46.90 -31.07
N ARG A 3 22.08 -47.84 -30.16
CA ARG A 3 21.59 -47.89 -28.76
C ARG A 3 22.19 -46.76 -27.87
N PRO A 4 21.57 -46.46 -26.71
CA PRO A 4 22.00 -45.41 -25.78
C PRO A 4 23.03 -45.92 -24.74
N PRO A 5 23.74 -45.04 -24.02
CA PRO A 5 24.44 -45.42 -22.80
C PRO A 5 23.61 -45.13 -21.52
N ARG A 6 23.64 -46.11 -20.60
CA ARG A 6 23.26 -46.00 -19.19
C ARG A 6 24.47 -45.60 -18.32
N ARG A 7 24.13 -45.16 -17.11
CA ARG A 7 24.83 -45.22 -15.79
C ARG A 7 25.15 -43.83 -15.25
N ASP A 8 25.09 -43.54 -13.96
CA ASP A 8 24.47 -44.11 -12.76
C ASP A 8 24.55 -42.95 -11.74
N GLY A 9 23.49 -42.67 -10.98
CA GLY A 9 23.46 -41.60 -9.98
C GLY A 9 22.78 -42.08 -8.70
N PRO A 10 23.32 -41.78 -7.51
CA PRO A 10 22.91 -42.43 -6.27
C PRO A 10 21.58 -41.90 -5.72
N HIS A 11 20.79 -42.84 -5.20
CA HIS A 11 19.55 -42.63 -4.47
C HIS A 11 19.82 -41.96 -3.11
N TRP A 12 19.13 -40.85 -2.83
CA TRP A 12 18.97 -40.32 -1.48
C TRP A 12 17.55 -40.62 -1.00
N ILE A 13 17.46 -41.52 -0.01
CA ILE A 13 16.24 -41.82 0.74
C ILE A 13 16.11 -40.76 1.82
N VAL A 14 15.00 -40.03 1.78
CA VAL A 14 14.55 -39.16 2.87
C VAL A 14 13.94 -40.06 3.94
N VAL A 15 14.67 -40.29 5.03
CA VAL A 15 14.12 -40.92 6.24
C VAL A 15 13.49 -39.82 7.09
N ALA A 16 12.18 -39.95 7.31
CA ALA A 16 11.41 -39.13 8.23
C ALA A 16 11.81 -39.45 9.68
N HIS A 17 12.28 -38.46 10.42
CA HIS A 17 12.37 -38.54 11.88
C HIS A 17 11.08 -38.02 12.50
N THR A 18 10.35 -38.94 13.11
CA THR A 18 9.34 -38.69 14.14
C THR A 18 10.05 -38.79 15.50
N GLU A 19 9.99 -37.75 16.32
CA GLU A 19 10.35 -37.82 17.74
C GLU A 19 9.22 -37.22 18.57
N GLU A 20 8.42 -38.11 19.14
CA GLU A 20 7.58 -37.86 20.30
C GLU A 20 8.32 -38.29 21.58
N MET A 21 8.30 -37.40 22.58
CA MET A 21 8.08 -37.67 24.01
C MET A 21 8.48 -39.06 24.57
N HIS A 22 9.51 -39.10 25.41
CA HIS A 22 9.50 -39.65 26.80
C HIS A 22 10.94 -39.89 27.29
N CYS A 23 11.38 -39.14 28.32
CA CYS A 23 12.29 -39.72 29.30
C CYS A 23 12.29 -38.92 30.61
N CYS A 24 11.52 -39.43 31.57
CA CYS A 24 11.67 -39.17 32.99
C CYS A 24 12.20 -40.47 33.64
N ASN A 25 13.00 -40.32 34.70
CA ASN A 25 13.43 -41.36 35.64
C ASN A 25 14.45 -42.41 35.18
N LYS A 26 15.75 -42.15 35.44
CA LYS A 26 16.67 -43.24 35.81
C LYS A 26 17.99 -42.79 36.48
N TRP A 27 17.95 -42.39 37.75
CA TRP A 27 19.12 -42.50 38.64
C TRP A 27 18.65 -42.65 40.09
N LYS A 28 18.60 -43.90 40.60
CA LYS A 28 18.74 -44.25 42.03
C LYS A 28 18.64 -45.77 42.26
N ARG A 29 19.79 -46.39 42.44
CA ARG A 29 20.13 -47.66 43.13
C ARG A 29 21.66 -47.67 43.13
N GLU A 30 22.43 -47.91 44.17
CA GLU A 30 22.28 -48.36 45.56
C GLU A 30 23.33 -47.56 46.37
N ILE A 31 23.22 -47.41 47.68
CA ILE A 31 24.02 -48.18 48.65
C ILE A 31 23.32 -48.00 50.01
N LEU A 32 22.81 -49.11 50.57
CA LEU A 32 22.36 -49.21 51.95
C LEU A 32 23.56 -49.61 52.82
N VAL A 33 23.96 -48.70 53.71
CA VAL A 33 24.81 -49.01 54.88
C VAL A 33 23.95 -48.79 56.12
N PRO A 34 23.84 -49.75 57.05
CA PRO A 34 23.05 -49.55 58.26
C PRO A 34 23.85 -48.69 59.24
N LEU A 35 23.30 -47.53 59.63
CA LEU A 35 23.78 -46.72 60.74
C LEU A 35 22.78 -46.80 61.90
N PRO A 36 23.26 -46.89 63.16
CA PRO A 36 22.40 -47.16 64.30
C PRO A 36 21.47 -45.98 64.59
N HIS A 37 20.19 -46.27 64.83
CA HIS A 37 19.22 -45.32 65.35
C HIS A 37 19.64 -44.84 66.74
N LYS A 38 20.29 -43.67 66.79
CA LYS A 38 20.28 -42.81 67.98
C LYS A 38 19.14 -41.83 67.84
N VAL A 39 18.04 -42.08 68.56
CA VAL A 39 16.94 -41.14 68.75
C VAL A 39 17.49 -39.94 69.54
N PHE A 40 17.80 -38.84 68.86
CA PHE A 40 17.97 -37.55 69.51
C PHE A 40 16.58 -36.97 69.77
N HIS A 41 16.17 -36.95 71.04
CA HIS A 41 15.09 -36.09 71.50
C HIS A 41 15.54 -34.63 71.32
N PHE A 42 15.17 -34.00 70.20
CA PHE A 42 15.20 -32.54 70.10
C PHE A 42 14.09 -32.00 70.98
N SER A 43 14.47 -31.57 72.18
CA SER A 43 13.64 -30.67 72.98
C SER A 43 13.35 -29.42 72.14
N THR A 44 12.08 -29.17 71.86
CA THR A 44 11.63 -27.95 71.20
C THR A 44 11.91 -26.76 72.12
N MET A 45 13.09 -26.16 72.02
CA MET A 45 13.34 -24.87 72.64
C MET A 45 12.40 -23.86 72.01
N ALA A 46 11.36 -23.47 72.76
CA ALA A 46 10.48 -22.40 72.37
C ALA A 46 11.30 -21.11 72.22
N LEU A 47 11.49 -20.67 70.97
CA LEU A 47 12.15 -19.39 70.69
C LEU A 47 11.49 -18.29 71.52
N PRO A 48 12.26 -17.42 72.19
CA PRO A 48 11.70 -16.32 72.98
C PRO A 48 10.73 -15.51 72.14
N ARG A 49 9.60 -15.09 72.72
CA ARG A 49 8.52 -14.39 72.01
C ARG A 49 9.01 -13.18 71.21
N LYS A 50 10.05 -12.49 71.70
CA LYS A 50 10.74 -11.38 71.02
C LYS A 50 11.46 -11.79 69.73
N VAL A 51 12.12 -12.96 69.72
CA VAL A 51 12.83 -13.49 68.53
C VAL A 51 11.85 -13.95 67.45
N LYS A 52 10.72 -14.56 67.85
CA LYS A 52 9.63 -14.88 66.90
C LYS A 52 9.03 -13.62 66.26
N LEU A 53 8.83 -12.55 67.04
CA LEU A 53 8.34 -11.27 66.51
C LEU A 53 9.33 -10.66 65.51
N LEU A 54 10.62 -10.72 65.82
CA LEU A 54 11.69 -10.20 64.96
C LEU A 54 11.80 -10.98 63.63
N LEU A 55 11.68 -12.31 63.69
CA LEU A 55 11.63 -13.16 62.50
C LEU A 55 10.38 -12.88 61.64
N LEU A 56 9.20 -12.72 62.26
CA LEU A 56 7.99 -12.35 61.54
C LEU A 56 8.10 -10.98 60.88
N PHE A 57 8.72 -10.01 61.55
CA PHE A 57 9.00 -8.70 60.99
C PHE A 57 9.96 -8.79 59.80
N LEU A 58 11.06 -9.54 59.91
CA LEU A 58 12.00 -9.78 58.81
C LEU A 58 11.33 -10.47 57.61
N VAL A 59 10.51 -11.50 57.84
CA VAL A 59 9.76 -12.17 56.77
C VAL A 59 8.77 -11.21 56.10
N SER A 60 8.10 -10.35 56.87
CA SER A 60 7.22 -9.31 56.34
C SER A 60 8.00 -8.29 55.49
N GLN A 61 9.16 -7.84 55.94
CA GLN A 61 10.00 -6.90 55.18
C GLN A 61 10.50 -7.53 53.87
N MET A 62 10.90 -8.80 53.89
CA MET A 62 11.33 -9.53 52.70
C MET A 62 10.16 -9.76 51.72
N ALA A 63 8.95 -10.02 52.22
CA ALA A 63 7.76 -10.15 51.39
C ALA A 63 7.38 -8.82 50.71
N ILE A 64 7.45 -7.71 51.45
CA ILE A 64 7.21 -6.37 50.90
C ILE A 64 8.25 -6.03 49.83
N LEU A 65 9.54 -6.31 50.10
CA LEU A 65 10.61 -6.09 49.13
C LEU A 65 10.42 -6.93 47.86
N ALA A 66 10.02 -8.21 48.01
CA ALA A 66 9.73 -9.08 46.87
C ALA A 66 8.54 -8.57 46.03
N LEU A 67 7.49 -8.06 46.68
CA LEU A 67 6.34 -7.45 46.00
C LEU A 67 6.72 -6.16 45.27
N LEU A 68 7.57 -5.32 45.86
CA LEU A 68 8.10 -4.11 45.21
C LEU A 68 8.97 -4.44 44.00
N ILE A 69 9.84 -5.45 44.11
CA ILE A 69 10.67 -5.94 42.99
C ILE A 69 9.78 -6.52 41.88
N HIS A 70 8.75 -7.30 42.23
CA HIS A 70 7.80 -7.86 41.27
C HIS A 70 7.01 -6.75 40.55
N SER A 71 6.52 -5.76 41.29
CA SER A 71 5.83 -4.59 40.73
C SER A 71 6.74 -3.78 39.82
N TYR A 72 7.99 -3.55 40.22
CA TYR A 72 8.99 -2.83 39.42
C TYR A 72 9.34 -3.59 38.14
N ARG A 73 9.48 -4.92 38.22
CA ARG A 73 9.74 -5.80 37.07
C ARG A 73 8.55 -5.83 36.10
N ASN A 74 7.32 -5.85 36.60
CA ASN A 74 6.12 -5.75 35.77
C ASN A 74 6.01 -4.38 35.10
N HIS A 75 6.38 -3.30 35.79
CA HIS A 75 6.42 -1.95 35.23
C HIS A 75 7.51 -1.81 34.15
N LEU A 76 8.69 -2.40 34.36
CA LEU A 76 9.76 -2.47 33.35
C LEU A 76 9.34 -3.29 32.13
N ASN A 77 8.68 -4.43 32.33
CA ASN A 77 8.12 -5.24 31.24
C ASN A 77 7.03 -4.47 30.48
N SER A 78 6.20 -3.67 31.17
CA SER A 78 5.20 -2.78 30.54
C SER A 78 5.81 -1.64 29.73
N LEU A 79 6.97 -1.12 30.14
CA LEU A 79 7.73 -0.13 29.37
C LEU A 79 8.42 -0.75 28.15
N SER A 80 8.93 -1.99 28.28
CA SER A 80 9.58 -2.75 27.20
C SER A 80 8.60 -3.30 26.15
N THR A 81 7.29 -3.32 26.43
CA THR A 81 6.24 -3.86 25.54
C THR A 81 5.46 -2.79 24.79
N ARG A 82 5.90 -1.52 24.81
CA ARG A 82 5.47 -0.58 23.77
C ARG A 82 6.08 -1.04 22.46
N GLU A 83 5.40 -1.94 21.75
CA GLU A 83 5.70 -2.26 20.35
C GLU A 83 5.90 -0.93 19.62
N GLU A 84 7.06 -0.76 18.99
CA GLU A 84 7.28 0.30 18.01
C GLU A 84 6.07 0.34 17.08
N PRO A 85 5.38 1.49 16.93
CA PRO A 85 4.17 1.55 16.13
C PRO A 85 4.49 1.08 14.71
N LYS A 86 3.87 -0.04 14.29
CA LYS A 86 4.09 -0.61 12.95
C LYS A 86 3.82 0.46 11.89
N PRO A 87 4.70 0.62 10.87
CA PRO A 87 4.47 1.57 9.79
C PRO A 87 3.10 1.37 9.15
N MET A 88 2.43 2.47 8.81
CA MET A 88 1.21 2.41 8.02
C MET A 88 1.56 2.20 6.56
N HIS A 89 0.92 1.23 5.92
CA HIS A 89 1.14 0.93 4.51
C HIS A 89 -0.10 1.38 3.74
N VAL A 90 0.07 2.24 2.73
CA VAL A 90 -1.06 2.73 1.93
C VAL A 90 -0.85 2.39 0.46
N LEU A 91 -1.81 1.71 -0.14
CA LEU A 91 -1.87 1.52 -1.58
C LEU A 91 -2.87 2.52 -2.18
N VAL A 92 -2.37 3.47 -2.98
CA VAL A 92 -3.20 4.30 -3.84
C VAL A 92 -3.53 3.47 -5.09
N LEU A 93 -4.69 2.85 -5.07
CA LEU A 93 -5.22 2.02 -6.15
C LEU A 93 -6.00 2.90 -7.13
N SER A 94 -5.80 2.73 -8.42
CA SER A 94 -6.49 3.49 -9.47
C SER A 94 -6.40 2.77 -10.81
N SER A 95 -7.00 3.34 -11.86
CA SER A 95 -6.63 3.07 -13.26
C SER A 95 -5.83 4.25 -13.85
N TRP A 96 -5.18 4.04 -15.00
CA TRP A 96 -4.46 5.11 -15.71
C TRP A 96 -5.38 6.28 -16.03
N ARG A 97 -4.81 7.49 -15.92
CA ARG A 97 -5.48 8.76 -16.24
C ARG A 97 -6.64 9.14 -15.32
N SER A 98 -6.84 8.43 -14.22
CA SER A 98 -7.85 8.74 -13.20
C SER A 98 -7.43 9.81 -12.17
N GLY A 99 -6.26 10.44 -12.36
CA GLY A 99 -5.77 11.50 -11.47
C GLY A 99 -4.89 11.02 -10.32
N SER A 100 -4.53 9.74 -10.29
CA SER A 100 -3.74 9.14 -9.20
C SER A 100 -2.34 9.73 -9.06
N SER A 101 -1.74 10.32 -10.10
CA SER A 101 -0.49 11.05 -9.96
C SER A 101 -0.62 12.30 -9.07
N PHE A 102 -1.77 12.99 -9.11
CA PHE A 102 -2.05 14.10 -8.20
C PHE A 102 -2.20 13.60 -6.76
N VAL A 103 -3.01 12.54 -6.53
CA VAL A 103 -3.14 11.91 -5.20
C VAL A 103 -1.79 11.39 -4.68
N GLY A 104 -0.97 10.79 -5.55
CA GLY A 104 0.38 10.38 -5.22
C GLY A 104 1.27 11.54 -4.78
N GLN A 105 1.12 12.74 -5.36
CA GLN A 105 1.80 13.94 -4.89
C GLN A 105 1.26 14.45 -3.55
N LEU A 106 -0.04 14.32 -3.27
CA LEU A 106 -0.58 14.64 -1.94
C LEU A 106 0.16 13.83 -0.86
N PHE A 107 0.41 12.54 -1.07
CA PHE A 107 1.21 11.74 -0.15
C PHE A 107 2.70 12.04 -0.23
N GLY A 108 3.25 12.11 -1.45
CA GLY A 108 4.68 12.23 -1.70
C GLY A 108 5.32 13.50 -1.17
N GLN A 109 4.55 14.55 -0.89
CA GLN A 109 5.04 15.79 -0.28
C GLN A 109 4.99 15.80 1.26
N HIS A 110 4.37 14.80 1.91
CA HIS A 110 4.19 14.78 3.36
C HIS A 110 5.50 14.43 4.10
N PRO A 111 5.81 15.07 5.25
CA PRO A 111 7.02 14.81 6.04
C PRO A 111 7.23 13.40 6.54
N ASP A 112 6.13 12.69 6.78
CA ASP A 112 6.14 11.36 7.39
C ASP A 112 5.94 10.21 6.40
N VAL A 113 5.99 10.49 5.09
CA VAL A 113 5.70 9.52 4.03
C VAL A 113 6.94 9.20 3.18
N PHE A 114 7.24 7.90 3.06
CA PHE A 114 8.00 7.35 1.95
C PHE A 114 7.03 6.95 0.82
N TYR A 115 7.13 7.62 -0.32
CA TYR A 115 6.26 7.38 -1.47
C TYR A 115 7.02 6.74 -2.62
N LEU A 116 6.41 5.79 -3.35
CA LEU A 116 6.89 5.37 -4.66
C LEU A 116 5.74 5.34 -5.67
N MET A 117 6.03 5.82 -6.87
CA MET A 117 5.10 5.84 -7.98
C MET A 117 5.28 4.58 -8.84
N GLU A 118 4.26 3.75 -8.90
CA GLU A 118 4.18 2.57 -9.78
C GLU A 118 5.44 1.67 -9.73
N PRO A 119 5.93 1.24 -8.56
CA PRO A 119 7.06 0.31 -8.48
C PRO A 119 6.85 -0.97 -9.32
N ALA A 120 5.62 -1.46 -9.46
CA ALA A 120 5.34 -2.62 -10.29
C ALA A 120 5.56 -2.39 -11.79
N TRP A 121 5.73 -1.13 -12.24
CA TRP A 121 6.08 -0.78 -13.62
C TRP A 121 7.23 -1.65 -14.17
N HIS A 122 8.21 -1.98 -13.34
CA HIS A 122 9.35 -2.82 -13.72
C HIS A 122 8.93 -4.25 -14.11
N VAL A 123 7.93 -4.83 -13.44
CA VAL A 123 7.36 -6.14 -13.82
C VAL A 123 6.71 -6.03 -15.20
N TRP A 124 5.87 -5.01 -15.40
CA TRP A 124 5.12 -4.82 -16.64
C TRP A 124 6.01 -4.56 -17.84
N MET A 125 7.08 -3.80 -17.66
CA MET A 125 8.03 -3.50 -18.72
C MET A 125 8.99 -4.64 -19.01
N THR A 126 9.17 -5.57 -18.07
CA THR A 126 9.92 -6.81 -18.31
C THR A 126 9.10 -7.79 -19.15
N PHE A 127 7.77 -7.84 -18.95
CA PHE A 127 6.88 -8.78 -19.61
C PHE A 127 5.78 -8.08 -20.42
N THR A 128 6.16 -7.29 -21.42
CA THR A 128 5.21 -6.46 -22.20
C THR A 128 4.17 -7.23 -22.99
N GLU A 129 4.45 -8.50 -23.31
CA GLU A 129 3.53 -9.40 -24.03
C GLU A 129 2.60 -10.19 -23.08
N SER A 130 2.72 -9.98 -21.76
CA SER A 130 1.86 -10.62 -20.77
C SER A 130 0.59 -9.80 -20.50
N THR A 131 -0.37 -10.42 -19.82
CA THR A 131 -1.62 -9.77 -19.41
C THR A 131 -1.58 -9.37 -17.94
N PRO A 132 -2.46 -8.45 -17.49
CA PRO A 132 -2.60 -8.12 -16.08
C PRO A 132 -2.79 -9.36 -15.20
N TRP A 133 -3.67 -10.26 -15.65
CA TRP A 133 -4.02 -11.47 -14.93
C TRP A 133 -2.86 -12.45 -14.75
N SER A 134 -1.98 -12.57 -15.75
CA SER A 134 -0.81 -13.45 -15.70
C SER A 134 0.25 -12.94 -14.72
N LEU A 135 0.40 -11.63 -14.56
CA LEU A 135 1.44 -11.03 -13.72
C LEU A 135 0.97 -10.70 -12.29
N HIS A 136 -0.28 -11.00 -11.94
CA HIS A 136 -0.86 -10.69 -10.62
C HIS A 136 0.01 -11.12 -9.44
N MET A 137 0.59 -12.33 -9.48
CA MET A 137 1.44 -12.84 -8.40
C MET A 137 2.76 -12.08 -8.30
N ALA A 138 3.48 -11.95 -9.42
CA ALA A 138 4.74 -11.20 -9.48
C ALA A 138 4.57 -9.75 -8.99
N VAL A 139 3.50 -9.09 -9.42
CA VAL A 139 3.18 -7.73 -9.02
C VAL A 139 2.82 -7.65 -7.53
N ARG A 140 1.97 -8.55 -7.04
CA ARG A 140 1.62 -8.62 -5.61
C ARG A 140 2.87 -8.82 -4.74
N ASP A 141 3.75 -9.74 -5.13
CA ASP A 141 4.92 -10.11 -4.36
C ASP A 141 5.96 -8.98 -4.37
N LEU A 142 6.15 -8.31 -5.51
CA LEU A 142 6.97 -7.08 -5.57
C LEU A 142 6.42 -5.98 -4.67
N ILE A 143 5.12 -5.70 -4.74
CA ILE A 143 4.48 -4.68 -3.91
C ILE A 143 4.64 -4.99 -2.42
N ARG A 144 4.51 -6.27 -2.05
CA ARG A 144 4.75 -6.73 -0.67
C ARG A 144 6.18 -6.44 -0.21
N SER A 145 7.19 -6.82 -0.99
CA SER A 145 8.59 -6.58 -0.65
C SER A 145 8.89 -5.09 -0.53
N VAL A 146 8.39 -4.28 -1.46
CA VAL A 146 8.59 -2.81 -1.43
C VAL A 146 7.92 -2.19 -0.20
N PHE A 147 6.73 -2.65 0.19
CA PHE A 147 6.09 -2.20 1.44
C PHE A 147 6.94 -2.50 2.68
N LEU A 148 7.64 -3.64 2.69
CA LEU A 148 8.58 -4.02 3.74
C LEU A 148 9.97 -3.38 3.57
N CYS A 149 10.10 -2.39 2.67
CA CYS A 149 11.34 -1.71 2.35
C CYS A 149 12.47 -2.68 1.91
N ASP A 150 12.13 -3.72 1.15
CA ASP A 150 13.07 -4.62 0.47
C ASP A 150 13.10 -4.27 -1.03
N MET A 151 14.19 -3.63 -1.46
CA MET A 151 14.38 -3.20 -2.85
C MET A 151 15.16 -4.24 -3.66
N SER A 152 15.65 -5.33 -3.04
CA SER A 152 16.31 -6.42 -3.77
C SER A 152 15.36 -7.14 -4.72
N VAL A 153 14.05 -7.10 -4.44
CA VAL A 153 13.00 -7.68 -5.30
C VAL A 153 13.04 -7.17 -6.75
N PHE A 154 13.57 -5.96 -6.98
CA PHE A 154 13.71 -5.41 -8.32
C PHE A 154 14.76 -6.12 -9.18
N ASP A 155 15.69 -6.88 -8.58
CA ASP A 155 16.71 -7.62 -9.33
C ASP A 155 16.11 -8.70 -10.24
N ALA A 156 14.92 -9.20 -9.92
CA ALA A 156 14.18 -10.10 -10.81
C ALA A 156 13.65 -9.43 -12.09
N TYR A 157 13.57 -8.09 -12.12
CA TYR A 157 12.88 -7.33 -13.17
C TYR A 157 13.73 -6.18 -13.77
N MET A 158 15.01 -6.13 -13.46
CA MET A 158 15.92 -5.12 -13.99
C MET A 158 17.22 -5.77 -14.45
N LYS A 159 17.80 -5.25 -15.55
CA LYS A 159 19.06 -5.76 -16.11
C LYS A 159 20.19 -5.75 -15.05
N PRO A 160 21.11 -6.73 -15.05
CA PRO A 160 22.23 -6.76 -14.10
C PRO A 160 23.04 -5.47 -14.11
N GLY A 161 23.50 -5.03 -12.94
CA GLY A 161 24.32 -3.83 -12.79
C GLY A 161 24.04 -3.07 -11.48
N PRO A 162 24.84 -2.03 -11.19
CA PRO A 162 24.64 -1.22 -9.98
C PRO A 162 23.26 -0.57 -9.99
N ARG A 163 22.52 -0.74 -8.89
CA ARG A 163 21.22 -0.10 -8.68
C ARG A 163 21.43 1.27 -8.07
N THR A 164 20.76 2.26 -8.63
CA THR A 164 20.66 3.57 -8.01
C THR A 164 19.21 3.98 -7.87
N GLN A 165 18.94 4.99 -7.06
CA GLN A 165 17.64 5.59 -6.88
C GLN A 165 16.95 5.90 -8.21
N SER A 166 17.73 6.34 -9.23
CA SER A 166 17.22 6.59 -10.56
C SER A 166 16.79 5.36 -11.38
N SER A 167 17.10 4.15 -10.92
CA SER A 167 16.57 2.91 -11.47
C SER A 167 15.08 2.75 -11.14
N LEU A 168 14.58 3.35 -10.06
CA LEU A 168 13.16 3.29 -9.70
C LEU A 168 12.34 4.24 -10.60
N PHE A 169 11.19 3.76 -11.07
CA PHE A 169 10.32 4.55 -11.93
C PHE A 169 9.82 5.78 -11.18
N GLN A 170 9.98 6.96 -11.77
CA GLN A 170 9.49 8.24 -11.23
C GLN A 170 9.94 8.51 -9.77
N TRP A 171 11.12 8.04 -9.37
CA TRP A 171 11.65 8.18 -8.01
C TRP A 171 11.71 9.63 -7.52
N GLU A 172 11.90 10.60 -8.42
CA GLU A 172 12.00 12.04 -8.11
C GLU A 172 10.68 12.62 -7.57
N THR A 173 9.59 11.87 -7.70
CA THR A 173 8.28 12.22 -7.13
C THR A 173 8.19 11.96 -5.62
N SER A 174 9.18 11.24 -5.07
CA SER A 174 9.28 10.91 -3.66
C SER A 174 10.16 11.90 -2.93
N ARG A 175 9.55 12.76 -2.11
CA ARG A 175 10.31 13.72 -1.28
C ARG A 175 11.26 13.01 -0.30
N ALA A 176 10.91 11.80 0.14
CA ALA A 176 11.77 10.97 0.98
C ALA A 176 13.09 10.54 0.31
N LEU A 177 13.10 10.49 -1.02
CA LEU A 177 14.28 10.22 -1.84
C LEU A 177 15.02 11.50 -2.24
N CYS A 178 14.40 12.65 -2.01
CA CYS A 178 14.95 13.98 -2.27
C CYS A 178 15.43 14.68 -0.99
N SER A 179 15.34 14.05 0.18
CA SER A 179 15.73 14.63 1.48
C SER A 179 16.52 13.60 2.32
N PRO A 180 17.14 13.99 3.45
CA PRO A 180 17.90 13.05 4.27
C PRO A 180 17.06 11.84 4.72
N PRO A 181 17.61 10.61 4.80
CA PRO A 181 19.01 10.28 4.63
C PRO A 181 19.43 10.05 3.17
N ALA A 182 18.48 10.02 2.22
CA ALA A 182 18.79 9.74 0.82
C ALA A 182 19.54 10.90 0.17
N CYS A 183 19.11 12.15 0.41
CA CYS A 183 19.74 13.30 -0.21
C CYS A 183 19.85 14.47 0.76
N ASN A 184 21.07 14.88 1.08
CA ASN A 184 21.32 15.97 2.04
C ASN A 184 21.21 17.39 1.44
N VAL A 185 20.71 17.51 0.21
CA VAL A 185 20.61 18.78 -0.51
C VAL A 185 19.40 19.60 -0.07
N PHE A 186 18.28 18.93 0.26
CA PHE A 186 17.02 19.59 0.55
C PHE A 186 16.52 19.28 1.96
N PRO A 187 15.88 20.25 2.66
CA PRO A 187 15.31 20.03 3.99
C PRO A 187 14.17 18.99 3.97
N ARG A 188 13.92 18.39 5.15
CA ARG A 188 12.85 17.40 5.34
C ARG A 188 11.46 18.00 5.48
N ASP A 189 11.28 19.31 5.57
CA ASP A 189 10.03 19.99 5.91
C ASP A 189 9.55 20.96 4.83
N THR A 190 10.19 20.93 3.64
CA THR A 190 9.86 21.80 2.52
C THR A 190 9.29 21.02 1.33
N ILE A 191 8.54 21.72 0.47
CA ILE A 191 8.10 21.18 -0.82
C ILE A 191 9.31 21.19 -1.77
N ILE A 192 9.64 20.02 -2.32
CA ILE A 192 10.82 19.86 -3.18
C ILE A 192 10.41 19.80 -4.65
N SER A 193 11.11 20.58 -5.48
CA SER A 193 10.98 20.52 -6.94
C SER A 193 11.53 19.20 -7.48
N GLN A 194 10.66 18.42 -8.15
CA GLN A 194 11.03 17.16 -8.79
C GLN A 194 12.17 17.34 -9.80
N ALA A 195 12.17 18.44 -10.56
CA ALA A 195 13.22 18.74 -11.54
C ALA A 195 14.60 18.91 -10.89
N HIS A 196 14.66 19.62 -9.76
CA HIS A 196 15.92 19.78 -9.02
C HIS A 196 16.37 18.48 -8.37
N CYS A 197 15.43 17.75 -7.76
CA CYS A 197 15.72 16.45 -7.16
C CYS A 197 16.29 15.47 -8.19
N LYS A 198 15.68 15.38 -9.38
CA LYS A 198 16.11 14.50 -10.47
C LYS A 198 17.57 14.72 -10.88
N VAL A 199 18.05 15.97 -10.83
CA VAL A 199 19.43 16.31 -11.17
C VAL A 199 20.39 16.00 -10.01
N LEU A 200 20.00 16.34 -8.78
CA LEU A 200 20.92 16.39 -7.64
C LEU A 200 20.97 15.10 -6.79
N CYS A 201 19.91 14.29 -6.79
CA CYS A 201 19.75 13.17 -5.85
C CYS A 201 19.78 11.76 -6.49
N LYS A 202 20.14 11.64 -7.78
CA LYS A 202 19.87 10.43 -8.59
C LYS A 202 20.73 9.18 -8.31
N LYS A 203 21.88 9.33 -7.63
CA LYS A 203 22.96 8.32 -7.62
C LYS A 203 22.99 7.42 -6.37
N GLN A 204 22.09 7.60 -5.41
CA GLN A 204 22.13 6.81 -4.17
C GLN A 204 21.84 5.33 -4.44
N PRO A 205 22.52 4.39 -3.79
CA PRO A 205 22.29 2.98 -4.00
C PRO A 205 21.01 2.50 -3.26
N PHE A 206 20.53 1.30 -3.56
CA PHE A 206 19.27 0.80 -3.01
C PHE A 206 19.30 0.61 -1.49
N GLU A 207 20.44 0.33 -0.89
CA GLU A 207 20.60 0.24 0.56
C GLU A 207 20.23 1.57 1.24
N VAL A 208 20.53 2.70 0.59
CA VAL A 208 20.15 4.05 1.07
C VAL A 208 18.66 4.29 0.86
N VAL A 209 18.08 3.81 -0.24
CA VAL A 209 16.63 3.86 -0.49
C VAL A 209 15.87 3.10 0.59
N GLU A 210 16.30 1.89 0.91
CA GLU A 210 15.72 1.06 1.96
C GLU A 210 15.86 1.70 3.34
N LYS A 211 17.04 2.23 3.66
CA LYS A 211 17.26 2.99 4.90
C LYS A 211 16.33 4.20 4.97
N SER A 212 16.12 4.91 3.86
CA SER A 212 15.17 6.00 3.79
C SER A 212 13.75 5.48 4.06
N CYS A 213 13.30 4.45 3.36
CA CYS A 213 11.98 3.82 3.53
C CYS A 213 11.67 3.45 4.98
N ARG A 214 12.61 2.77 5.66
CA ARG A 214 12.46 2.35 7.07
C ARG A 214 12.43 3.53 8.07
N ASN A 215 12.83 4.73 7.64
CA ASN A 215 12.86 5.93 8.49
C ASN A 215 11.54 6.72 8.48
N TYR A 216 10.55 6.33 7.69
CA TYR A 216 9.24 6.99 7.63
C TYR A 216 8.17 6.12 8.29
N SER A 217 7.18 6.76 8.92
CA SER A 217 6.07 6.06 9.57
C SER A 217 5.02 5.57 8.59
N HIS A 218 5.03 6.08 7.35
CA HIS A 218 4.10 5.70 6.29
C HIS A 218 4.86 5.29 5.03
N VAL A 219 4.53 4.12 4.47
CA VAL A 219 4.99 3.66 3.16
C VAL A 219 3.80 3.67 2.20
N VAL A 220 3.87 4.53 1.19
CA VAL A 220 2.76 4.76 0.26
C VAL A 220 3.17 4.38 -1.16
N LEU A 221 2.46 3.44 -1.76
CA LEU A 221 2.69 3.01 -3.13
C LEU A 221 1.49 3.37 -3.99
N LYS A 222 1.71 3.93 -5.18
CA LYS A 222 0.65 4.18 -6.16
C LYS A 222 0.70 3.13 -7.25
N GLU A 223 -0.40 2.43 -7.49
CA GLU A 223 -0.50 1.44 -8.57
C GLU A 223 -1.75 1.63 -9.43
N VAL A 224 -1.59 1.42 -10.73
CA VAL A 224 -2.65 1.62 -11.73
C VAL A 224 -3.05 0.37 -12.50
N ARG A 225 -2.40 -0.77 -12.18
CA ARG A 225 -2.46 -2.03 -12.94
C ARG A 225 -3.07 -3.21 -12.16
N PHE A 226 -3.76 -2.95 -11.06
CA PHE A 226 -4.56 -3.97 -10.37
C PHE A 226 -5.99 -3.93 -10.86
N PHE A 227 -6.41 -4.96 -11.60
CA PHE A 227 -7.77 -5.07 -12.16
C PHE A 227 -8.71 -5.95 -11.34
N ASN A 228 -8.19 -6.59 -10.30
CA ASN A 228 -8.95 -7.46 -9.42
C ASN A 228 -8.46 -7.28 -7.98
N LEU A 229 -9.37 -6.89 -7.08
CA LEU A 229 -9.07 -6.69 -5.67
C LEU A 229 -8.63 -7.99 -4.97
N GLN A 230 -9.11 -9.15 -5.41
CA GLN A 230 -8.80 -10.45 -4.80
C GLN A 230 -7.30 -10.75 -4.78
N VAL A 231 -6.55 -10.21 -5.75
CA VAL A 231 -5.09 -10.32 -5.82
C VAL A 231 -4.43 -9.69 -4.59
N LEU A 232 -5.06 -8.68 -3.99
CA LEU A 232 -4.57 -7.95 -2.82
C LEU A 232 -5.03 -8.57 -1.49
N TYR A 233 -5.92 -9.58 -1.50
CA TYR A 233 -6.41 -10.21 -0.27
C TYR A 233 -5.30 -10.81 0.60
N PRO A 234 -4.26 -11.48 0.04
CA PRO A 234 -3.13 -11.93 0.84
C PRO A 234 -2.41 -10.77 1.55
N LEU A 235 -2.26 -9.61 0.90
CA LEU A 235 -1.60 -8.45 1.49
C LEU A 235 -2.45 -7.79 2.57
N LEU A 236 -3.77 -7.71 2.36
CA LEU A 236 -4.72 -7.19 3.36
C LEU A 236 -4.76 -8.03 4.64
N ARG A 237 -4.41 -9.33 4.54
CA ARG A 237 -4.40 -10.30 5.64
C ARG A 237 -3.00 -10.54 6.22
N ASP A 238 -1.96 -9.97 5.64
CA ASP A 238 -0.59 -10.19 6.07
C ASP A 238 -0.34 -9.48 7.43
N PRO A 239 0.04 -10.19 8.50
CA PRO A 239 0.29 -9.58 9.82
C PRO A 239 1.53 -8.67 9.86
N SER A 240 2.41 -8.76 8.87
CA SER A 240 3.55 -7.85 8.70
C SER A 240 3.15 -6.51 8.07
N LEU A 241 1.95 -6.42 7.46
CA LEU A 241 1.46 -5.21 6.79
C LEU A 241 0.28 -4.58 7.52
N ASN A 242 0.40 -3.29 7.81
CA ASN A 242 -0.73 -2.44 8.19
C ASN A 242 -1.35 -1.77 6.93
N LEU A 243 -1.78 -2.61 5.97
CA LEU A 243 -2.20 -2.17 4.65
C LEU A 243 -3.60 -1.55 4.63
N HIS A 244 -3.67 -0.31 4.15
CA HIS A 244 -4.87 0.44 3.83
C HIS A 244 -4.90 0.76 2.33
N ILE A 245 -6.07 0.73 1.71
CA ILE A 245 -6.23 1.05 0.29
C ILE A 245 -6.99 2.37 0.18
N VAL A 246 -6.45 3.30 -0.62
CA VAL A 246 -7.17 4.48 -1.12
C VAL A 246 -7.46 4.23 -2.59
N HIS A 247 -8.70 3.87 -2.92
CA HIS A 247 -9.14 3.62 -4.29
C HIS A 247 -9.69 4.90 -4.91
N LEU A 248 -8.96 5.41 -5.89
CA LEU A 248 -9.36 6.57 -6.67
C LEU A 248 -10.09 6.14 -7.95
N VAL A 249 -11.32 6.62 -8.10
CA VAL A 249 -12.11 6.50 -9.33
C VAL A 249 -12.32 7.86 -9.98
N ARG A 250 -12.57 7.87 -11.28
CA ARG A 250 -12.77 9.09 -12.08
C ARG A 250 -13.83 8.86 -13.14
N ASP A 251 -14.52 9.92 -13.56
CA ASP A 251 -15.49 9.88 -14.64
C ASP A 251 -14.87 9.22 -15.90
N PRO A 252 -15.42 8.10 -16.39
CA PRO A 252 -14.90 7.40 -17.57
C PRO A 252 -14.75 8.30 -18.80
N ARG A 253 -15.61 9.33 -18.95
CA ARG A 253 -15.54 10.31 -20.05
C ARG A 253 -14.29 11.19 -19.95
N ALA A 254 -13.92 11.59 -18.73
CA ALA A 254 -12.69 12.32 -18.48
C ALA A 254 -11.44 11.44 -18.69
N VAL A 255 -11.51 10.17 -18.27
CA VAL A 255 -10.44 9.18 -18.48
C VAL A 255 -10.23 8.95 -19.98
N PHE A 256 -11.30 8.66 -20.73
CA PHE A 256 -11.25 8.41 -22.18
C PHE A 256 -10.63 9.57 -22.95
N ARG A 257 -11.12 10.80 -22.75
CA ARG A 257 -10.52 12.01 -23.32
C ARG A 257 -9.03 12.08 -23.05
N SER A 258 -8.64 11.81 -21.80
CA SER A 258 -7.24 11.92 -21.42
C SER A 258 -6.39 10.83 -22.07
N ARG A 259 -6.93 9.63 -22.28
CA ARG A 259 -6.26 8.55 -23.00
C ARG A 259 -6.10 8.86 -24.49
N GLU A 260 -7.12 9.43 -25.15
CA GLU A 260 -7.00 9.85 -26.56
C GLU A 260 -5.84 10.84 -26.77
N ARG A 261 -5.64 11.75 -25.81
CA ARG A 261 -4.52 12.71 -25.85
C ARG A 261 -3.16 12.12 -25.50
N THR A 262 -3.11 10.89 -24.98
CA THR A 262 -1.87 10.22 -24.54
C THR A 262 -1.76 8.82 -25.12
N ALA A 263 -2.34 8.61 -26.30
CA ALA A 263 -2.46 7.29 -26.91
C ALA A 263 -1.09 6.67 -27.19
N MET A 264 -0.12 7.49 -27.61
CA MET A 264 1.24 7.05 -27.90
C MET A 264 1.99 6.62 -26.63
N GLU A 265 1.87 7.39 -25.55
CA GLU A 265 2.51 7.07 -24.27
C GLU A 265 1.87 5.86 -23.58
N LEU A 266 0.60 5.58 -23.86
CA LEU A 266 -0.16 4.46 -23.28
C LEU A 266 -0.28 3.26 -24.22
N ILE A 267 0.54 3.19 -25.29
CA ILE A 267 0.41 2.13 -26.28
C ILE A 267 0.66 0.75 -25.67
N ILE A 268 1.68 0.62 -24.81
CA ILE A 268 1.99 -0.64 -24.12
C ILE A 268 0.87 -0.98 -23.13
N ASP A 269 0.44 -0.01 -22.32
CA ASP A 269 -0.65 -0.24 -21.37
C ASP A 269 -1.94 -0.68 -22.07
N SER A 270 -2.28 -0.06 -23.20
CA SER A 270 -3.46 -0.43 -23.99
C SER A 270 -3.33 -1.85 -24.55
N ARG A 271 -2.15 -2.24 -25.05
CA ARG A 271 -1.88 -3.60 -25.53
C ARG A 271 -2.03 -4.63 -24.41
N ILE A 272 -1.45 -4.38 -23.25
CA ILE A 272 -1.52 -5.25 -22.08
C ILE A 272 -2.98 -5.46 -21.65
N VAL A 273 -3.79 -4.38 -21.63
CA VAL A 273 -5.22 -4.45 -21.27
C VAL A 273 -6.04 -5.25 -22.28
N MET A 274 -5.79 -5.05 -23.58
CA MET A 274 -6.53 -5.75 -24.63
C MET A 274 -6.08 -7.21 -24.81
N GLY A 275 -4.84 -7.54 -24.45
CA GLY A 275 -4.27 -8.87 -24.62
C GLY A 275 -4.46 -9.39 -26.06
N GLN A 276 -5.02 -10.61 -26.18
CA GLN A 276 -5.27 -11.27 -27.46
C GLN A 276 -6.40 -10.65 -28.26
N ASP A 277 -7.36 -9.97 -27.62
CA ASP A 277 -8.53 -9.41 -28.29
C ASP A 277 -8.16 -8.26 -29.23
N ARG A 278 -6.99 -7.65 -29.04
CA ARG A 278 -6.44 -6.65 -29.96
C ARG A 278 -6.42 -7.09 -31.41
N GLN A 279 -6.13 -8.36 -31.70
CA GLN A 279 -6.05 -8.87 -33.07
C GLN A 279 -7.43 -9.01 -33.74
N LYS A 280 -8.50 -9.02 -32.94
CA LYS A 280 -9.89 -9.19 -33.41
C LYS A 280 -10.62 -7.85 -33.56
N LEU A 281 -10.10 -6.79 -32.93
CA LEU A 281 -10.75 -5.48 -32.84
C LEU A 281 -10.25 -4.54 -33.93
N LYS A 282 -11.18 -3.80 -34.54
CA LYS A 282 -10.82 -2.69 -35.43
C LYS A 282 -10.19 -1.56 -34.63
N GLU A 283 -9.36 -0.74 -35.28
CA GLU A 283 -8.60 0.33 -34.61
C GLU A 283 -9.52 1.33 -33.89
N GLU A 284 -10.68 1.65 -34.49
CA GLU A 284 -11.69 2.53 -33.91
C GLU A 284 -12.41 1.96 -32.68
N GLU A 285 -12.43 0.63 -32.52
CA GLU A 285 -13.08 -0.07 -31.40
C GLU A 285 -12.15 -0.22 -30.19
N GLN A 286 -10.84 -0.26 -30.42
CA GLN A 286 -9.82 -0.49 -29.39
C GLN A 286 -9.93 0.47 -28.19
N PRO A 287 -10.08 1.80 -28.37
CA PRO A 287 -10.23 2.72 -27.23
C PRO A 287 -11.45 2.42 -26.36
N TYR A 288 -12.57 2.00 -26.95
CA TYR A 288 -13.79 1.66 -26.23
C TYR A 288 -13.67 0.32 -25.52
N HIS A 289 -13.03 -0.67 -26.13
CA HIS A 289 -12.77 -1.96 -25.49
C HIS A 289 -11.83 -1.82 -24.27
N VAL A 290 -10.80 -0.98 -24.38
CA VAL A 290 -9.94 -0.64 -23.23
C VAL A 290 -10.77 0.01 -22.12
N MET A 291 -11.66 0.96 -22.44
CA MET A 291 -12.53 1.58 -21.44
C MET A 291 -13.52 0.59 -20.83
N GLN A 292 -14.10 -0.32 -21.62
CA GLN A 292 -14.97 -1.38 -21.14
C GLN A 292 -14.24 -2.23 -20.09
N THR A 293 -13.00 -2.65 -20.39
CA THR A 293 -12.18 -3.43 -19.46
C THR A 293 -11.86 -2.65 -18.19
N ILE A 294 -11.49 -1.37 -18.30
CA ILE A 294 -11.22 -0.51 -17.14
C ILE A 294 -12.48 -0.34 -16.28
N CYS A 295 -13.61 0.01 -16.90
CA CYS A 295 -14.88 0.23 -16.22
C CYS A 295 -15.37 -1.05 -15.52
N HIS A 296 -15.38 -2.17 -16.23
CA HIS A 296 -15.74 -3.47 -15.68
C HIS A 296 -14.85 -3.85 -14.47
N SER A 297 -13.54 -3.61 -14.57
CA SER A 297 -12.63 -3.81 -13.44
C SER A 297 -12.97 -2.94 -12.22
N GLN A 298 -13.34 -1.66 -12.40
CA GLN A 298 -13.77 -0.81 -11.27
C GLN A 298 -15.04 -1.36 -10.61
N LEU A 299 -15.99 -1.83 -11.41
CA LEU A 299 -17.24 -2.45 -10.96
C LEU A 299 -16.95 -3.72 -10.13
N GLU A 300 -16.09 -4.61 -10.63
CA GLU A 300 -15.75 -5.86 -9.95
C GLU A 300 -14.92 -5.62 -8.68
N ILE A 301 -13.99 -4.66 -8.70
CA ILE A 301 -13.29 -4.22 -7.50
C ILE A 301 -14.30 -3.76 -6.44
N TYR A 302 -15.24 -2.89 -6.79
CA TYR A 302 -16.26 -2.42 -5.85
C TYR A 302 -17.07 -3.56 -5.23
N LYS A 303 -17.55 -4.51 -6.05
CA LYS A 303 -18.30 -5.69 -5.57
C LYS A 303 -17.44 -6.57 -4.65
N ALA A 304 -16.15 -6.73 -4.97
CA ALA A 304 -15.22 -7.49 -4.14
C ALA A 304 -15.03 -6.83 -2.76
N VAL A 305 -14.94 -5.50 -2.68
CA VAL A 305 -14.87 -4.79 -1.39
C VAL A 305 -16.12 -5.03 -0.53
N GLN A 306 -17.31 -5.03 -1.14
CA GLN A 306 -18.56 -5.30 -0.42
C GLN A 306 -18.55 -6.68 0.25
N SER A 307 -17.91 -7.65 -0.41
CA SER A 307 -17.76 -9.02 0.07
C SER A 307 -16.67 -9.20 1.14
N LEU A 308 -15.87 -8.16 1.44
CA LEU A 308 -14.84 -8.24 2.48
C LEU A 308 -15.45 -8.31 3.89
N PRO A 309 -14.82 -9.05 4.82
CA PRO A 309 -15.14 -8.95 6.24
C PRO A 309 -15.05 -7.50 6.73
N LYS A 310 -15.93 -7.09 7.65
CA LYS A 310 -16.02 -5.70 8.16
C LYS A 310 -14.66 -5.13 8.61
N ALA A 311 -13.82 -5.95 9.23
CA ALA A 311 -12.48 -5.54 9.68
C ALA A 311 -11.55 -5.15 8.52
N LEU A 312 -11.61 -5.88 7.39
CA LEU A 312 -10.82 -5.55 6.19
C LEU A 312 -11.46 -4.43 5.37
N ARG A 313 -12.80 -4.35 5.36
CA ARG A 313 -13.53 -3.28 4.68
C ARG A 313 -13.17 -1.89 5.22
N ARG A 314 -12.95 -1.77 6.53
CA ARG A 314 -12.45 -0.53 7.18
C ARG A 314 -11.06 -0.09 6.71
N ARG A 315 -10.30 -0.99 6.09
CA ARG A 315 -8.99 -0.69 5.49
C ARG A 315 -9.11 -0.30 4.01
N TYR A 316 -10.30 0.15 3.60
CA TYR A 316 -10.56 0.58 2.23
C TYR A 316 -11.33 1.90 2.21
N LEU A 317 -10.75 2.89 1.54
CA LEU A 317 -11.34 4.19 1.28
C LEU A 317 -11.57 4.36 -0.22
N LEU A 318 -12.83 4.54 -0.63
CA LEU A 318 -13.19 4.91 -1.99
C LEU A 318 -13.31 6.45 -2.12
N MET A 319 -12.74 7.02 -3.18
CA MET A 319 -12.77 8.46 -3.44
C MET A 319 -12.94 8.74 -4.93
N ARG A 320 -13.81 9.71 -5.27
CA ARG A 320 -13.95 10.21 -6.65
C ARG A 320 -13.01 11.38 -6.86
N TYR A 321 -12.33 11.37 -7.99
CA TYR A 321 -11.46 12.47 -8.41
C TYR A 321 -12.22 13.79 -8.50
N GLU A 322 -13.48 13.75 -8.96
CA GLU A 322 -14.32 14.93 -9.11
C GLU A 322 -14.65 15.59 -7.76
N ASP A 323 -14.97 14.80 -6.72
CA ASP A 323 -15.15 15.31 -5.35
C ASP A 323 -13.85 15.94 -4.84
N LEU A 324 -12.72 15.26 -5.05
CA LEU A 324 -11.39 15.73 -4.64
C LEU A 324 -11.01 17.06 -5.29
N VAL A 325 -11.32 17.30 -6.56
CA VAL A 325 -10.95 18.57 -7.21
C VAL A 325 -11.99 19.67 -6.99
N GLN A 326 -13.21 19.31 -6.60
CA GLN A 326 -14.25 20.26 -6.23
C GLN A 326 -13.98 20.86 -4.85
N ASP A 327 -13.61 20.05 -3.87
CA ASP A 327 -13.17 20.50 -2.54
C ASP A 327 -11.84 19.84 -2.13
N PRO A 328 -10.70 20.34 -2.66
CA PRO A 328 -9.41 19.70 -2.47
C PRO A 328 -8.91 19.76 -1.03
N LEU A 329 -9.33 20.74 -0.23
CA LEU A 329 -8.92 20.83 1.16
C LEU A 329 -9.70 19.83 2.02
N ALA A 330 -11.03 19.77 1.88
CA ALA A 330 -11.83 18.83 2.66
C ALA A 330 -11.52 17.37 2.31
N GLU A 331 -11.44 17.03 1.02
CA GLU A 331 -11.17 15.64 0.61
C GLU A 331 -9.74 15.20 0.93
N THR A 332 -8.75 16.09 0.83
CA THR A 332 -7.39 15.78 1.29
C THR A 332 -7.35 15.57 2.80
N ALA A 333 -8.04 16.42 3.57
CA ALA A 333 -8.13 16.26 5.03
C ALA A 333 -8.76 14.90 5.40
N ARG A 334 -9.83 14.51 4.71
CA ARG A 334 -10.51 13.21 4.88
C ARG A 334 -9.58 12.04 4.57
N MET A 335 -8.88 12.10 3.45
CA MET A 335 -7.91 11.08 3.04
C MET A 335 -6.74 10.95 4.03
N TYR A 336 -6.20 12.07 4.51
CA TYR A 336 -5.13 12.08 5.51
C TYR A 336 -5.60 11.53 6.85
N LYS A 337 -6.80 11.92 7.31
CA LYS A 337 -7.39 11.38 8.54
C LYS A 337 -7.51 9.86 8.47
N TYR A 338 -8.03 9.34 7.36
CA TYR A 338 -8.12 7.90 7.10
C TYR A 338 -6.73 7.22 7.14
N ALA A 339 -5.72 7.86 6.55
CA ALA A 339 -4.34 7.39 6.54
C ALA A 339 -3.54 7.77 7.81
N GLY A 340 -4.16 8.23 8.90
CA GLY A 340 -3.46 8.58 10.14
C GLY A 340 -2.47 9.75 10.02
N LEU A 341 -2.55 10.57 8.98
CA LEU A 341 -1.66 11.70 8.71
C LEU A 341 -2.25 13.02 9.20
N LYS A 342 -1.37 13.96 9.58
CA LYS A 342 -1.76 15.34 9.94
C LYS A 342 -1.76 16.21 8.69
N PHE A 343 -2.82 16.98 8.46
CA PHE A 343 -2.83 17.93 7.35
C PHE A 343 -2.15 19.25 7.74
N LEU A 344 -0.84 19.31 7.52
CA LEU A 344 -0.02 20.45 7.93
C LEU A 344 -0.36 21.74 7.17
N PRO A 345 -0.28 22.94 7.80
CA PRO A 345 -0.66 24.20 7.16
C PRO A 345 0.05 24.48 5.82
N HIS A 346 1.36 24.18 5.71
CA HIS A 346 2.08 24.37 4.46
C HIS A 346 1.60 23.45 3.34
N LEU A 347 1.16 22.22 3.67
CA LEU A 347 0.55 21.30 2.72
C LEU A 347 -0.84 21.79 2.30
N GLN A 348 -1.63 22.35 3.20
CA GLN A 348 -2.93 22.96 2.86
C GLN A 348 -2.75 24.07 1.83
N THR A 349 -1.80 24.99 2.06
CA THR A 349 -1.45 26.05 1.11
C THR A 349 -0.98 25.48 -0.23
N TRP A 350 -0.12 24.46 -0.21
CA TRP A 350 0.35 23.82 -1.43
C TRP A 350 -0.79 23.15 -2.22
N VAL A 351 -1.69 22.43 -1.56
CA VAL A 351 -2.88 21.79 -2.17
C VAL A 351 -3.80 22.84 -2.78
N HIS A 352 -4.03 23.95 -2.09
CA HIS A 352 -4.81 25.06 -2.63
C HIS A 352 -4.19 25.62 -3.92
N ASN A 353 -2.87 25.86 -3.90
CA ASN A 353 -2.15 26.47 -5.03
C ASN A 353 -2.03 25.54 -6.23
N ILE A 354 -1.82 24.23 -6.02
CA ILE A 354 -1.65 23.28 -7.13
C ILE A 354 -2.96 22.97 -7.86
N THR A 355 -4.11 23.10 -7.18
CA THR A 355 -5.44 22.80 -7.75
C THR A 355 -6.14 24.02 -8.36
N ARG A 356 -5.64 25.23 -8.10
CA ARG A 356 -6.17 26.52 -8.58
C ARG A 356 -5.23 27.26 -9.54
N GLY A 357 -4.33 26.53 -10.20
CA GLY A 357 -3.46 27.10 -11.21
C GLY A 357 -4.20 27.63 -12.44
N LYS A 358 -3.49 28.33 -13.32
CA LYS A 358 -4.06 28.83 -14.57
C LYS A 358 -4.06 27.73 -15.65
N GLY A 359 -5.16 27.63 -16.39
CA GLY A 359 -5.32 26.74 -17.55
C GLY A 359 -5.38 25.24 -17.21
N ILE A 360 -5.34 24.42 -18.26
CA ILE A 360 -5.41 22.95 -18.19
C ILE A 360 -4.03 22.26 -18.21
N GLY A 361 -2.97 23.05 -18.30
CA GLY A 361 -1.57 22.66 -18.46
C GLY A 361 -1.22 22.01 -19.80
N THR A 362 0.08 21.87 -20.07
CA THR A 362 0.61 21.51 -21.41
C THR A 362 0.90 20.02 -21.58
N HIS A 363 1.33 19.32 -20.52
CA HIS A 363 1.75 17.92 -20.59
C HIS A 363 0.85 17.03 -19.74
N ALA A 364 0.21 16.02 -20.32
CA ALA A 364 -0.84 15.26 -19.63
C ALA A 364 -0.35 14.49 -18.39
N PHE A 365 0.93 14.13 -18.30
CA PHE A 365 1.51 13.38 -17.18
C PHE A 365 2.11 14.25 -16.06
N HIS A 366 2.26 15.55 -16.28
CA HIS A 366 2.81 16.45 -15.27
C HIS A 366 1.76 16.84 -14.23
N THR A 367 2.17 16.83 -12.96
CA THR A 367 1.40 17.29 -11.80
C THR A 367 1.75 18.73 -11.43
N ASN A 368 1.79 19.63 -12.41
CA ASN A 368 1.98 21.06 -12.16
C ASN A 368 0.64 21.75 -11.82
N SER A 369 0.73 22.96 -11.27
CA SER A 369 -0.44 23.76 -10.89
C SER A 369 -1.34 24.05 -12.10
N ARG A 370 -2.62 23.68 -11.99
CA ARG A 370 -3.66 23.81 -13.04
C ARG A 370 -5.02 24.03 -12.39
N ASN A 371 -6.01 24.48 -13.17
CA ASN A 371 -7.39 24.49 -12.72
C ASN A 371 -7.95 23.05 -12.77
N ALA A 372 -7.89 22.36 -11.64
CA ALA A 372 -8.22 20.94 -11.56
C ALA A 372 -9.71 20.67 -11.85
N LEU A 373 -10.60 21.56 -11.43
CA LEU A 373 -12.03 21.48 -11.72
C LEU A 373 -12.29 21.56 -13.23
N ASN A 374 -11.70 22.54 -13.91
CA ASN A 374 -11.81 22.70 -15.36
C ASN A 374 -11.26 21.46 -16.09
N VAL A 375 -10.11 20.94 -15.66
CA VAL A 375 -9.52 19.69 -16.21
C VAL A 375 -10.45 18.48 -16.04
N SER A 376 -11.18 18.38 -14.92
CA SER A 376 -12.12 17.28 -14.67
C SER A 376 -13.30 17.29 -15.64
N GLN A 377 -13.77 18.48 -16.03
CA GLN A 377 -14.94 18.65 -16.90
C GLN A 377 -14.59 18.75 -18.39
N ALA A 378 -13.32 18.78 -18.75
CA ALA A 378 -12.89 19.12 -20.10
C ALA A 378 -13.35 18.17 -21.22
N TRP A 379 -13.85 16.98 -20.88
CA TRP A 379 -14.51 16.08 -21.82
C TRP A 379 -15.81 16.66 -22.37
N ARG A 380 -16.50 17.49 -21.59
CA ARG A 380 -17.78 18.10 -21.97
C ARG A 380 -17.66 18.92 -23.24
N TRP A 381 -16.57 19.68 -23.42
CA TRP A 381 -16.40 20.51 -24.61
C TRP A 381 -15.36 20.00 -25.61
N SER A 382 -14.53 19.02 -25.26
CA SER A 382 -13.49 18.56 -26.19
C SER A 382 -13.82 17.27 -26.93
N LEU A 383 -14.79 16.49 -26.45
CA LEU A 383 -15.21 15.26 -27.12
C LEU A 383 -16.47 15.51 -27.95
N PRO A 384 -16.56 14.96 -29.17
CA PRO A 384 -17.82 14.88 -29.90
C PRO A 384 -18.86 14.06 -29.11
N TYR A 385 -20.13 14.47 -29.16
CA TYR A 385 -21.20 13.77 -28.44
C TYR A 385 -21.35 12.30 -28.85
N GLY A 386 -21.17 11.96 -30.12
CA GLY A 386 -21.21 10.56 -30.57
C GLY A 386 -20.21 9.65 -29.84
N LYS A 387 -18.98 10.12 -29.61
CA LYS A 387 -17.97 9.38 -28.84
C LYS A 387 -18.38 9.26 -27.37
N VAL A 388 -18.91 10.33 -26.78
CA VAL A 388 -19.41 10.31 -25.40
C VAL A 388 -20.57 9.33 -25.25
N SER A 389 -21.52 9.33 -26.17
CA SER A 389 -22.66 8.42 -26.17
C SER A 389 -22.20 6.95 -26.23
N GLN A 390 -21.31 6.62 -27.17
CA GLN A 390 -20.77 5.25 -27.29
C GLN A 390 -20.02 4.83 -26.02
N LEU A 391 -19.21 5.72 -25.45
CA LEU A 391 -18.50 5.46 -24.20
C LEU A 391 -19.45 5.24 -23.01
N GLN A 392 -20.53 6.03 -22.93
CA GLN A 392 -21.54 5.89 -21.90
C GLN A 392 -22.25 4.53 -21.98
N GLU A 393 -22.42 3.97 -23.17
CA GLU A 393 -22.97 2.62 -23.30
C GLU A 393 -22.03 1.56 -22.71
N VAL A 394 -20.75 1.60 -23.08
CA VAL A 394 -19.79 0.58 -22.60
C VAL A 394 -19.47 0.69 -21.11
N CYS A 395 -19.62 1.87 -20.50
CA CYS A 395 -19.34 2.13 -19.09
C CYS A 395 -20.59 2.38 -18.24
N ARG A 396 -21.79 2.14 -18.78
CA ARG A 396 -23.10 2.50 -18.17
C ARG A 396 -23.22 2.07 -16.72
N ASP A 397 -22.98 0.79 -16.44
CA ASP A 397 -23.15 0.21 -15.10
C ASP A 397 -22.16 0.81 -14.10
N THR A 398 -20.91 0.99 -14.53
CA THR A 398 -19.86 1.60 -13.71
C THR A 398 -20.18 3.05 -13.41
N MET A 399 -20.66 3.80 -14.41
CA MET A 399 -21.07 5.19 -14.25
C MET A 399 -22.23 5.31 -13.26
N ASN A 400 -23.28 4.50 -13.42
CA ASN A 400 -24.42 4.48 -12.51
C ASN A 400 -23.99 4.16 -11.07
N LEU A 401 -23.15 3.14 -10.88
CA LEU A 401 -22.65 2.73 -9.58
C LEU A 401 -21.84 3.84 -8.89
N LEU A 402 -20.90 4.45 -9.60
CA LEU A 402 -20.00 5.48 -9.08
C LEU A 402 -20.66 6.87 -9.01
N GLY A 403 -21.92 6.97 -9.43
CA GLY A 403 -22.71 8.20 -9.34
C GLY A 403 -22.36 9.23 -10.42
N TYR A 404 -21.99 8.79 -11.63
CA TYR A 404 -21.84 9.65 -12.80
C TYR A 404 -23.12 9.61 -13.65
N ARG A 405 -23.83 10.74 -13.73
CA ARG A 405 -25.04 10.87 -14.55
C ARG A 405 -24.66 10.90 -16.04
N LEU A 406 -25.45 10.18 -16.84
CA LEU A 406 -25.32 10.17 -18.30
C LEU A 406 -25.90 11.46 -18.89
N VAL A 407 -25.26 11.98 -19.93
CA VAL A 407 -25.80 13.05 -20.78
C VAL A 407 -26.53 12.43 -21.96
N ARG A 408 -27.69 13.00 -22.32
CA ARG A 408 -28.60 12.48 -23.37
C ARG A 408 -28.60 13.29 -24.66
N SER A 409 -27.89 14.41 -24.67
CA SER A 409 -27.75 15.27 -25.85
C SER A 409 -26.43 16.05 -25.80
N GLU A 410 -26.02 16.58 -26.94
CA GLU A 410 -24.88 17.52 -26.98
C GLU A 410 -25.16 18.75 -26.11
N GLN A 411 -26.40 19.24 -26.07
CA GLN A 411 -26.77 20.38 -25.22
C GLN A 411 -26.53 20.09 -23.73
N GLU A 412 -26.95 18.91 -23.24
CA GLU A 412 -26.67 18.48 -21.87
C GLU A 412 -25.17 18.31 -21.60
N GLN A 413 -24.44 17.74 -22.57
CA GLN A 413 -22.99 17.58 -22.48
C GLN A 413 -22.29 18.93 -22.28
N ARG A 414 -22.63 19.93 -23.11
CA ARG A 414 -21.99 21.26 -23.12
C ARG A 414 -22.42 22.15 -21.95
N ASN A 415 -23.54 21.86 -21.31
CA ASN A 415 -24.06 22.66 -20.19
C ASN A 415 -23.24 22.42 -18.90
N LEU A 416 -22.25 23.27 -18.62
CA LEU A 416 -21.40 23.18 -17.43
C LEU A 416 -22.14 23.43 -16.11
N SER A 417 -23.32 24.04 -16.15
CA SER A 417 -24.17 24.24 -14.97
C SER A 417 -24.95 22.99 -14.58
N LEU A 418 -25.04 21.99 -15.46
CA LEU A 418 -25.69 20.71 -15.17
C LEU A 418 -24.80 19.86 -14.26
N ASP A 419 -25.24 19.59 -13.04
CA ASP A 419 -24.54 18.67 -12.14
C ASP A 419 -24.70 17.21 -12.60
N LEU A 420 -23.57 16.61 -12.97
CA LEU A 420 -23.49 15.21 -13.41
C LEU A 420 -22.98 14.27 -12.33
N LEU A 421 -22.76 14.76 -11.11
CA LEU A 421 -22.41 13.94 -9.97
C LEU A 421 -23.68 13.66 -9.15
N SER A 422 -23.96 12.38 -8.93
CA SER A 422 -25.00 12.00 -7.99
C SER A 422 -24.48 12.14 -6.57
N THR A 423 -25.28 12.80 -5.73
CA THR A 423 -25.09 12.86 -4.28
C THR A 423 -25.75 11.67 -3.57
N GLN A 424 -26.59 10.88 -4.25
CA GLN A 424 -27.42 9.79 -3.69
C GLN A 424 -26.82 8.38 -3.84
N SER A 425 -25.61 8.22 -4.38
CA SER A 425 -25.13 6.89 -4.77
C SER A 425 -24.85 5.96 -3.58
N LEU A 426 -24.91 4.64 -3.85
CA LEU A 426 -24.33 3.53 -3.06
C LEU A 426 -22.87 3.80 -2.62
N PHE A 427 -22.19 4.74 -3.28
CA PHE A 427 -20.95 5.39 -2.86
C PHE A 427 -20.96 5.88 -1.40
N ARG A 428 -22.10 6.40 -0.89
CA ARG A 428 -22.21 6.89 0.50
C ARG A 428 -22.09 5.79 1.56
N GLN A 429 -22.39 4.54 1.24
CA GLN A 429 -22.23 3.43 2.21
C GLN A 429 -20.76 3.25 2.63
N PHE A 430 -19.79 3.53 1.76
CA PHE A 430 -18.36 3.60 2.13
C PHE A 430 -17.97 4.95 2.73
N TYR A 431 -18.70 6.01 2.41
CA TYR A 431 -18.37 7.39 2.77
C TYR A 431 -18.61 7.70 4.26
N GLN A 432 -19.39 6.87 4.97
CA GLN A 432 -19.70 7.03 6.39
C GLN A 432 -18.97 6.05 7.33
N GLU A 433 -18.36 4.98 6.82
CA GLU A 433 -17.68 3.96 7.65
C GLU A 433 -16.15 4.12 7.71
N GLY A 434 -15.58 5.09 6.97
CA GLY A 434 -14.13 5.33 6.84
C GLY A 434 -13.58 6.51 7.62
#